data_AF-A0A2E0R7V7-F1
#
_entry.id   AF-A0A2E0R7V7-F1
#
_cell.length_a   1.000
_cell.length_b   1.000
_cell.length_c   1.000
_cell.angle_alpha   90.00
_cell.angle_beta   90.00
_cell.angle_gamma   90.00
#
_symmetry.space_group_name_H-M   'P 1'
#
loop_
_entity.id
_entity.type
_entity.pdbx_description
1 polymer ?
#
loop_
_entity_poly.entity_id
_entity_poly.type
_entity_poly.pdbx_seq_one_letter_code
_entity_poly.pdbx_strand_id
1 'polypeptide(L)'
;MKKGFLYFLIVAIGFTSSIQAAPLNVELIMSGGRAWKGQLIKRDGDWIEFSTGVSARPIRLGASTIERINYSVKLNLEHLLQLKEDREFDSLISNLNQMLAPFKDYQDIPSNLMRYRALLMELYFLTEEYDQALAYASQLASDGGDDVALVENARTYQALSLIQSGRSDDAQVLMNQLGWLGDLREDSNPKQLYLGAKLMSVKEEYSQAMELIAYVIAFNSQDTEWMQPAELLCAEIYMKLGMLDSAEEVIRQISLLYPNTAEYDASLILQDKLVELRAIEAIETDS
;
A
#
# COMPACT_ATOMS: atom_id res chain seq x y z
N MET A 1 -17.42 -57.97 -42.36
CA MET A 1 -15.97 -57.83 -42.06
C MET A 1 -15.53 -56.40 -42.35
N LYS A 2 -15.05 -55.71 -41.31
CA LYS A 2 -14.21 -54.49 -41.25
C LYS A 2 -14.32 -53.43 -42.36
N LYS A 3 -14.61 -52.19 -41.93
CA LYS A 3 -13.89 -50.91 -42.19
C LYS A 3 -14.85 -49.79 -41.77
N GLY A 4 -14.56 -48.84 -40.89
CA GLY A 4 -13.35 -48.34 -40.28
C GLY A 4 -13.67 -46.87 -39.97
N PHE A 5 -14.14 -46.57 -38.76
CA PHE A 5 -14.54 -45.21 -38.37
C PHE A 5 -13.28 -44.40 -38.11
N LEU A 6 -13.00 -43.42 -38.99
CA LEU A 6 -11.87 -42.52 -38.87
C LEU A 6 -12.22 -41.43 -37.84
N TYR A 7 -11.62 -41.47 -36.67
CA TYR A 7 -11.62 -40.35 -35.73
C TYR A 7 -10.67 -39.27 -36.27
N PHE A 8 -11.21 -38.13 -36.72
CA PHE A 8 -10.42 -36.93 -36.94
C PHE A 8 -10.18 -36.25 -35.59
N LEU A 9 -9.01 -36.50 -35.00
CA LEU A 9 -8.46 -35.73 -33.89
C LEU A 9 -7.93 -34.41 -34.49
N ILE A 10 -8.68 -33.32 -34.36
CA ILE A 10 -8.17 -31.98 -34.65
C ILE A 10 -7.26 -31.59 -33.49
N VAL A 11 -5.96 -31.78 -33.66
CA VAL A 11 -4.95 -31.15 -32.81
C VAL A 11 -4.97 -29.67 -33.14
N ALA A 12 -5.66 -28.89 -32.33
CA ALA A 12 -5.51 -27.44 -32.32
C ALA A 12 -4.10 -27.14 -31.79
N ILE A 13 -3.14 -26.96 -32.70
CA ILE A 13 -1.88 -26.30 -32.40
C ILE A 13 -2.24 -24.85 -32.10
N GLY A 14 -2.44 -24.55 -30.83
CA GLY A 14 -2.54 -23.18 -30.35
C GLY A 14 -1.20 -22.51 -30.65
N PHE A 15 -1.18 -21.65 -31.67
CA PHE A 15 -0.14 -20.64 -31.80
C PHE A 15 -0.26 -19.74 -30.56
N THR A 16 0.57 -19.98 -29.56
CA THR A 16 0.88 -18.98 -28.55
C THR A 16 1.63 -17.88 -29.29
N SER A 17 0.91 -16.88 -29.77
CA SER A 17 1.51 -15.60 -30.14
C SER A 17 2.13 -15.04 -28.86
N SER A 18 3.43 -15.28 -28.69
CA SER A 18 4.23 -14.55 -27.71
C SER A 18 4.11 -13.07 -28.11
N ILE A 19 3.28 -12.33 -27.38
CA ILE A 19 3.24 -10.87 -27.46
C ILE A 19 4.64 -10.43 -27.05
N GLN A 20 5.49 -10.15 -28.04
CA GLN A 20 6.81 -9.62 -27.77
C GLN A 20 6.59 -8.23 -27.18
N ALA A 21 6.87 -8.08 -25.88
CA ALA A 21 6.73 -6.81 -25.18
C ALA A 21 7.49 -5.72 -25.96
N ALA A 22 6.86 -4.55 -26.11
CA ALA A 22 7.48 -3.44 -26.80
C ALA A 22 8.78 -3.03 -26.08
N PRO A 23 9.86 -2.72 -26.81
CA PRO A 23 11.13 -2.37 -26.18
C PRO A 23 11.00 -1.11 -25.32
N LEU A 24 11.51 -1.17 -24.10
CA LEU A 24 11.38 -0.08 -23.13
C LEU A 24 12.64 0.79 -23.12
N ASN A 25 12.50 2.08 -23.39
CA ASN A 25 13.63 3.02 -23.33
C ASN A 25 14.05 3.29 -21.88
N VAL A 26 15.31 2.99 -21.57
CA VAL A 26 15.85 3.08 -20.21
C VAL A 26 17.27 3.61 -20.17
N GLU A 27 17.68 4.02 -18.98
CA GLU A 27 19.07 4.11 -18.56
C GLU A 27 19.29 3.10 -17.43
N LEU A 28 20.19 2.14 -17.65
CA LEU A 28 20.62 1.16 -16.66
C LEU A 28 21.78 1.72 -15.85
N ILE A 29 21.66 1.72 -14.54
CA ILE A 29 22.77 1.97 -13.61
C ILE A 29 23.32 0.61 -13.21
N MET A 30 24.55 0.33 -13.63
CA MET A 30 25.25 -0.93 -13.35
C MET A 30 25.97 -0.86 -12.01
N SER A 31 26.23 -2.01 -11.39
CA SER A 31 27.05 -2.11 -10.18
C SER A 31 28.40 -1.40 -10.38
N GLY A 32 28.67 -0.40 -9.55
CA GLY A 32 29.85 0.48 -9.69
C GLY A 32 29.57 1.79 -10.41
N GLY A 33 28.29 2.18 -10.58
CA GLY A 33 27.86 3.52 -10.97
C GLY A 33 27.93 3.85 -12.47
N ARG A 34 28.23 2.87 -13.34
CA ARG A 34 28.25 3.10 -14.80
C ARG A 34 26.82 3.14 -15.35
N ALA A 35 26.49 4.18 -16.12
CA ALA A 35 25.16 4.37 -16.70
C ALA A 35 25.12 4.04 -18.20
N TRP A 36 24.22 3.15 -18.61
CA TRP A 36 24.05 2.69 -20.01
C TRP A 36 22.66 3.02 -20.52
N LYS A 37 22.56 3.81 -21.60
CA LYS A 37 21.29 4.15 -22.25
C LYS A 37 20.96 3.17 -23.36
N GLY A 38 19.69 2.81 -23.47
CA GLY A 38 19.26 1.85 -24.48
C GLY A 38 17.84 1.37 -24.27
N GLN A 39 17.58 0.15 -24.74
CA GLN A 39 16.27 -0.47 -24.73
C GLN A 39 16.31 -1.84 -24.05
N LEU A 40 15.42 -2.07 -23.09
CA LEU A 40 15.10 -3.41 -22.61
C LEU A 40 14.27 -4.11 -23.69
N ILE A 41 14.75 -5.25 -24.16
CA ILE A 41 14.10 -6.01 -25.24
C ILE A 41 13.27 -7.15 -24.66
N LYS A 42 13.86 -7.90 -23.71
CA LYS A 42 13.24 -9.09 -23.12
C LYS A 42 13.85 -9.43 -21.76
N ARG A 43 13.04 -10.04 -20.88
CA ARG A 43 13.47 -10.75 -19.67
C ARG A 43 13.41 -12.26 -19.91
N ASP A 44 14.46 -12.99 -19.51
CA ASP A 44 14.52 -14.45 -19.57
C ASP A 44 15.14 -14.98 -18.26
N GLY A 45 14.29 -15.26 -17.28
CA GLY A 45 14.70 -15.56 -15.90
C GLY A 45 15.58 -14.43 -15.38
N ASP A 46 16.77 -14.76 -14.87
CA ASP A 46 17.75 -13.80 -14.34
C ASP A 46 18.45 -12.96 -15.40
N TRP A 47 18.23 -13.22 -16.69
CA TRP A 47 18.88 -12.50 -17.77
C TRP A 47 17.98 -11.43 -18.40
N ILE A 48 18.62 -10.36 -18.86
CA ILE A 48 18.00 -9.24 -19.55
C ILE A 48 18.68 -9.06 -20.90
N GLU A 49 17.89 -9.06 -21.97
CA GLU A 49 18.34 -8.64 -23.28
C GLU A 49 18.23 -7.12 -23.40
N PHE A 50 19.36 -6.47 -23.62
CA PHE A 50 19.49 -5.02 -23.67
C PHE A 50 20.13 -4.58 -24.98
N SER A 51 19.56 -3.57 -25.65
CA SER A 51 20.13 -2.96 -26.85
C SER A 51 20.66 -1.57 -26.54
N THR A 52 21.95 -1.34 -26.78
CA THR A 52 22.62 -0.03 -26.58
C THR A 52 22.34 0.96 -27.72
N GLY A 53 21.72 0.50 -28.81
CA GLY A 53 21.54 1.27 -30.06
C GLY A 53 22.83 1.46 -30.89
N VAL A 54 24.01 1.12 -30.33
CA VAL A 54 25.30 1.20 -31.02
C VAL A 54 25.71 -0.15 -31.63
N SER A 55 25.32 -1.26 -30.98
CA SER A 55 25.56 -2.62 -31.48
C SER A 55 24.35 -3.17 -32.24
N ALA A 56 24.60 -3.85 -33.36
CA ALA A 56 23.54 -4.50 -34.14
C ALA A 56 22.90 -5.71 -33.42
N ARG A 57 23.56 -6.24 -32.39
CA ARG A 57 23.05 -7.34 -31.57
C ARG A 57 22.80 -6.85 -30.14
N PRO A 58 21.66 -7.22 -29.53
CA PRO A 58 21.45 -7.05 -28.10
C PRO A 58 22.51 -7.80 -27.30
N ILE A 59 22.85 -7.25 -26.13
CA ILE A 59 23.70 -7.90 -25.14
C ILE A 59 22.84 -8.53 -24.06
N ARG A 60 23.38 -9.57 -23.42
CA ARG A 60 22.72 -10.29 -22.32
C ARG A 60 23.38 -9.89 -21.01
N LEU A 61 22.59 -9.34 -20.09
CA LEU A 61 23.01 -8.86 -18.77
C LEU A 61 22.34 -9.69 -17.68
N GLY A 62 23.05 -10.01 -16.61
CA GLY A 62 22.42 -10.58 -15.42
C GLY A 62 21.73 -9.47 -14.63
N ALA A 63 20.50 -9.69 -14.17
CA ALA A 63 19.77 -8.67 -13.40
C ALA A 63 20.51 -8.21 -12.14
N SER A 64 21.23 -9.13 -11.47
CA SER A 64 22.06 -8.82 -10.31
C SER A 64 23.21 -7.83 -10.59
N THR A 65 23.53 -7.58 -11.85
CA THR A 65 24.54 -6.58 -12.25
C THR A 65 23.96 -5.18 -12.46
N ILE A 66 22.63 -5.06 -12.42
CA ILE A 66 21.89 -3.81 -12.57
C ILE A 66 21.50 -3.35 -11.18
N GLU A 67 22.03 -2.20 -10.78
CA GLU A 67 21.74 -1.56 -9.51
C GLU A 67 20.39 -0.82 -9.55
N ARG A 68 20.09 -0.15 -10.68
CA ARG A 68 18.84 0.59 -10.86
C ARG A 68 18.45 0.74 -12.34
N ILE A 69 17.16 0.77 -12.62
CA ILE A 69 16.60 1.10 -13.94
C ILE A 69 15.92 2.47 -13.88
N ASN A 70 16.39 3.39 -14.71
CA ASN A 70 15.74 4.68 -14.93
C ASN A 70 14.90 4.59 -16.20
N TYR A 71 13.58 4.43 -16.05
CA TYR A 71 12.66 4.40 -17.18
C TYR A 71 12.38 5.81 -17.68
N SER A 72 12.33 5.97 -19.00
CA SER A 72 11.95 7.23 -19.65
C SER A 72 10.42 7.41 -19.66
N VAL A 73 9.80 7.48 -18.47
CA VAL A 73 8.36 7.69 -18.34
C VAL A 73 8.06 9.15 -18.03
N LYS A 74 7.22 9.78 -18.86
CA LYS A 74 6.67 11.12 -18.60
C LYS A 74 5.30 10.95 -17.97
N LEU A 75 5.24 10.92 -16.65
CA LEU A 75 3.98 10.96 -15.92
C LEU A 75 3.78 12.34 -15.32
N ASN A 76 2.56 12.85 -15.46
CA ASN A 76 2.15 14.06 -14.78
C ASN A 76 1.73 13.67 -13.36
N LEU A 77 2.69 13.71 -12.43
CA LEU A 77 2.44 13.39 -11.02
C LEU A 77 1.37 14.32 -10.41
N GLU A 78 1.34 15.59 -10.80
CA GLU A 78 0.35 16.56 -10.32
C GLU A 78 -1.07 16.12 -10.68
N HIS A 79 -1.28 15.62 -11.92
CA HIS A 79 -2.58 15.10 -12.32
C HIS A 79 -2.98 13.84 -11.54
N LEU A 80 -2.02 12.94 -11.24
CA LEU A 80 -2.29 11.74 -10.44
C LEU A 80 -2.65 12.10 -9.00
N LEU A 81 -1.99 13.11 -8.43
CA LEU A 81 -2.31 13.63 -7.10
C LEU A 81 -3.67 14.32 -7.07
N GLN A 82 -4.04 15.05 -8.14
CA GLN A 82 -5.37 15.63 -8.26
C GLN A 82 -6.47 14.55 -8.25
N LEU A 83 -6.31 13.46 -9.00
CA LEU A 83 -7.28 12.36 -8.98
C LEU A 83 -7.40 11.70 -7.59
N LYS A 84 -6.31 11.66 -6.81
CA LYS A 84 -6.34 11.21 -5.41
C LYS A 84 -7.12 12.19 -4.54
N GLU A 85 -6.92 13.50 -4.71
CA GLU A 85 -7.67 14.53 -4.01
C GLU A 85 -9.17 14.44 -4.32
N ASP A 86 -9.52 14.26 -5.59
CA ASP A 86 -10.90 14.15 -6.10
C ASP A 86 -11.59 12.82 -5.72
N ARG A 87 -10.93 11.94 -4.93
CA ARG A 87 -11.43 10.63 -4.47
C ARG A 87 -11.76 9.65 -5.59
N GLU A 88 -11.18 9.82 -6.79
CA GLU A 88 -11.35 8.89 -7.91
C GLU A 88 -10.40 7.69 -7.81
N PHE A 89 -10.41 7.00 -6.67
CA PHE A 89 -9.42 5.96 -6.34
C PHE A 89 -9.43 4.79 -7.33
N ASP A 90 -10.59 4.25 -7.68
CA ASP A 90 -10.69 3.11 -8.61
C ASP A 90 -10.13 3.46 -10.01
N SER A 91 -10.49 4.63 -10.52
CA SER A 91 -9.97 5.15 -11.80
C SER A 91 -8.46 5.33 -11.75
N LEU A 92 -7.95 5.89 -10.66
CA LEU A 92 -6.52 6.13 -10.47
C LEU A 92 -5.74 4.81 -10.37
N ILE A 93 -6.24 3.83 -9.59
CA ILE A 93 -5.67 2.49 -9.47
C ILE A 93 -5.63 1.80 -10.84
N SER A 94 -6.73 1.82 -11.58
CA SER A 94 -6.82 1.22 -12.92
C SER A 94 -5.80 1.82 -13.90
N ASN A 95 -5.72 3.16 -13.93
CA ASN A 95 -4.78 3.90 -14.75
C ASN A 95 -3.32 3.57 -14.40
N LEU A 96 -2.97 3.59 -13.11
CA LEU A 96 -1.62 3.27 -12.64
C LEU A 96 -1.22 1.83 -12.98
N ASN A 97 -2.11 0.86 -12.77
CA ASN A 97 -1.85 -0.53 -13.12
C ASN A 97 -1.63 -0.73 -14.61
N GLN A 98 -2.47 -0.13 -15.45
CA GLN A 98 -2.31 -0.21 -16.90
C GLN A 98 -0.97 0.39 -17.35
N MET A 99 -0.57 1.52 -16.76
CA MET A 99 0.70 2.17 -17.06
C MET A 99 1.91 1.38 -16.56
N LEU A 100 1.80 0.72 -15.41
CA LEU A 100 2.91 -0.04 -14.82
C LEU A 100 3.05 -1.45 -15.40
N ALA A 101 2.00 -1.99 -16.03
CA ALA A 101 1.98 -3.34 -16.60
C ALA A 101 3.17 -3.68 -17.51
N PRO A 102 3.66 -2.78 -18.41
CA PRO A 102 4.82 -3.07 -19.25
C PRO A 102 6.13 -3.29 -18.48
N PHE A 103 6.23 -2.82 -17.24
CA PHE A 103 7.45 -2.88 -16.43
C PHE A 103 7.47 -4.04 -15.43
N LYS A 104 6.40 -4.87 -15.41
CA LYS A 104 6.18 -5.91 -14.41
C LYS A 104 7.32 -6.94 -14.34
N ASP A 105 7.87 -7.33 -15.48
CA ASP A 105 8.94 -8.34 -15.58
C ASP A 105 10.29 -7.89 -15.00
N TYR A 106 10.40 -6.60 -14.66
CA TYR A 106 11.61 -5.96 -14.14
C TYR A 106 11.37 -5.36 -12.74
N GLN A 107 10.29 -5.78 -12.08
CA GLN A 107 9.88 -5.16 -10.83
C GLN A 107 10.81 -5.44 -9.67
N ASP A 108 11.57 -6.54 -9.75
CA ASP A 108 12.63 -6.98 -8.85
C ASP A 108 13.87 -6.08 -8.86
N ILE A 109 13.97 -5.16 -9.82
CA ILE A 109 15.12 -4.25 -9.94
C ILE A 109 14.68 -2.84 -9.52
N PRO A 110 15.43 -2.18 -8.61
CA PRO A 110 15.14 -0.81 -8.20
C PRO A 110 14.93 0.14 -9.38
N SER A 111 13.97 1.06 -9.28
CA SER A 111 13.68 1.97 -10.39
C SER A 111 13.01 3.28 -9.99
N ASN A 112 13.03 4.25 -10.89
CA ASN A 112 12.31 5.51 -10.74
C ASN A 112 10.77 5.37 -10.79
N LEU A 113 10.24 4.14 -10.85
CA LEU A 113 8.81 3.83 -10.75
C LEU A 113 8.35 3.54 -9.32
N MET A 114 9.27 3.41 -8.35
CA MET A 114 8.94 3.13 -6.95
C MET A 114 7.93 4.11 -6.36
N ARG A 115 8.03 5.39 -6.68
CA ARG A 115 7.04 6.42 -6.27
C ARG A 115 5.61 6.13 -6.73
N TYR A 116 5.41 5.53 -7.91
CA TYR A 116 4.08 5.18 -8.40
C TYR A 116 3.56 3.91 -7.73
N ARG A 117 4.46 2.99 -7.38
CA ARG A 117 4.13 1.81 -6.58
C ARG A 117 3.78 2.20 -5.14
N ALA A 118 4.47 3.18 -4.56
CA ALA A 118 4.12 3.75 -3.26
C ALA A 118 2.72 4.39 -3.31
N LEU A 119 2.41 5.13 -4.38
CA LEU A 119 1.05 5.64 -4.57
C LEU A 119 0.01 4.52 -4.70
N LEU A 120 0.29 3.45 -5.46
CA LEU A 120 -0.61 2.29 -5.53
C LEU A 120 -0.79 1.61 -4.17
N MET A 121 0.28 1.45 -3.38
CA MET A 121 0.22 0.91 -2.03
C MET A 121 -0.77 1.69 -1.15
N GLU A 122 -0.67 3.02 -1.15
CA GLU A 122 -1.57 3.89 -0.40
C GLU A 122 -3.01 3.78 -0.90
N LEU A 123 -3.22 3.80 -2.22
CA LEU A 123 -4.56 3.71 -2.81
C LEU A 123 -5.23 2.37 -2.50
N TYR A 124 -4.50 1.27 -2.62
CA TYR A 124 -5.03 -0.05 -2.27
C TYR A 124 -5.35 -0.16 -0.78
N PHE A 125 -4.61 0.51 0.08
CA PHE A 125 -4.95 0.57 1.50
C PHE A 125 -6.25 1.36 1.73
N LEU A 126 -6.40 2.51 1.07
CA LEU A 126 -7.59 3.35 1.16
C LEU A 126 -8.86 2.67 0.59
N THR A 127 -8.72 1.80 -0.40
CA THR A 127 -9.82 1.00 -0.96
C THR A 127 -10.02 -0.34 -0.26
N GLU A 128 -9.40 -0.54 0.91
CA GLU A 128 -9.46 -1.76 1.72
C GLU A 128 -8.95 -3.03 1.04
N GLU A 129 -8.21 -2.90 -0.07
CA GLU A 129 -7.52 -3.97 -0.77
C GLU A 129 -6.18 -4.30 -0.09
N TYR A 130 -6.25 -4.72 1.19
CA TYR A 130 -5.09 -4.85 2.07
C TYR A 130 -4.02 -5.84 1.59
N ASP A 131 -4.39 -6.89 0.85
CA ASP A 131 -3.41 -7.84 0.31
C ASP A 131 -2.56 -7.22 -0.80
N GLN A 132 -3.16 -6.41 -1.67
CA GLN A 132 -2.47 -5.64 -2.69
C GLN A 132 -1.57 -4.58 -2.05
N ALA A 133 -2.08 -3.85 -1.06
CA ALA A 133 -1.30 -2.88 -0.30
C ALA A 133 -0.08 -3.55 0.36
N LEU A 134 -0.28 -4.69 1.04
CA LEU A 134 0.79 -5.45 1.67
C LEU A 134 1.83 -5.96 0.68
N ALA A 135 1.41 -6.42 -0.51
CA ALA A 135 2.32 -6.88 -1.55
C ALA A 135 3.26 -5.76 -2.02
N TYR A 136 2.71 -4.58 -2.33
CA TYR A 136 3.51 -3.41 -2.70
C TYR A 136 4.40 -2.93 -1.55
N ALA A 137 3.85 -2.85 -0.34
CA ALA A 137 4.57 -2.42 0.85
C ALA A 137 5.77 -3.35 1.14
N SER A 138 5.61 -4.66 0.99
CA SER A 138 6.68 -5.63 1.18
C SER A 138 7.76 -5.53 0.12
N GLN A 139 7.36 -5.33 -1.13
CA GLN A 139 8.32 -5.09 -2.19
C GLN A 139 9.10 -3.79 -1.96
N LEU A 140 8.44 -2.69 -1.61
CA LEU A 140 9.09 -1.39 -1.39
C LEU A 140 10.01 -1.39 -0.17
N ALA A 141 9.65 -2.10 0.90
CA ALA A 141 10.51 -2.24 2.08
C ALA A 141 11.79 -3.04 1.78
N SER A 142 11.75 -3.97 0.82
CA SER A 142 12.90 -4.74 0.35
C SER A 142 13.74 -3.95 -0.67
N ASP A 143 13.08 -3.33 -1.64
CA ASP A 143 13.73 -2.77 -2.83
C ASP A 143 14.12 -1.29 -2.64
N GLY A 144 13.58 -0.60 -1.63
CA GLY A 144 13.75 0.84 -1.41
C GLY A 144 15.20 1.29 -1.18
N GLY A 145 16.13 0.36 -0.93
CA GLY A 145 17.56 0.62 -0.80
C GLY A 145 17.85 1.66 0.29
N ASP A 146 18.52 2.76 -0.09
CA ASP A 146 18.91 3.83 0.82
C ASP A 146 17.83 4.92 1.01
N ASP A 147 16.67 4.80 0.36
CA ASP A 147 15.55 5.74 0.58
C ASP A 147 14.82 5.40 1.88
N VAL A 148 15.38 5.92 2.99
CA VAL A 148 14.88 5.67 4.35
C VAL A 148 13.42 6.06 4.49
N ALA A 149 12.98 7.16 3.88
CA ALA A 149 11.60 7.63 3.99
C ALA A 149 10.62 6.69 3.26
N LEU A 150 10.98 6.24 2.05
CA LEU A 150 10.19 5.27 1.31
C LEU A 150 10.11 3.93 2.06
N VAL A 151 11.23 3.42 2.57
CA VAL A 151 11.28 2.16 3.32
C VAL A 151 10.44 2.25 4.59
N GLU A 152 10.49 3.37 5.30
CA GLU A 152 9.72 3.57 6.52
C GLU A 152 8.22 3.68 6.24
N ASN A 153 7.83 4.41 5.20
CA ASN A 153 6.43 4.47 4.75
C ASN A 153 5.93 3.07 4.35
N ALA A 154 6.72 2.33 3.58
CA ALA A 154 6.39 0.96 3.19
C ALA A 154 6.17 0.04 4.39
N ARG A 155 7.07 0.04 5.38
CA ARG A 155 6.92 -0.74 6.62
C ARG A 155 5.67 -0.36 7.42
N THR A 156 5.33 0.93 7.42
CA THR A 156 4.12 1.44 8.07
C THR A 156 2.88 0.83 7.43
N TYR A 157 2.79 0.86 6.10
CA TYR A 157 1.68 0.24 5.37
C TYR A 157 1.68 -1.30 5.44
N GLN A 158 2.85 -1.95 5.58
CA GLN A 158 2.90 -3.38 5.88
C GLN A 158 2.20 -3.69 7.21
N ALA A 159 2.58 -2.97 8.28
CA ALA A 159 1.97 -3.16 9.60
C ALA A 159 0.47 -2.88 9.58
N LEU A 160 0.05 -1.73 9.01
CA LEU A 160 -1.36 -1.37 8.90
C LEU A 160 -2.16 -2.40 8.11
N SER A 161 -1.65 -2.84 6.95
CA SER A 161 -2.35 -3.82 6.12
C SER A 161 -2.50 -5.16 6.83
N LEU A 162 -1.47 -5.61 7.57
CA LEU A 162 -1.55 -6.82 8.39
C LEU A 162 -2.60 -6.68 9.50
N ILE A 163 -2.61 -5.56 10.22
CA ILE A 163 -3.60 -5.29 11.27
C ILE A 163 -5.03 -5.31 10.71
N GLN A 164 -5.28 -4.54 9.64
CA GLN A 164 -6.63 -4.36 9.09
C GLN A 164 -7.18 -5.60 8.38
N SER A 165 -6.30 -6.47 7.87
CA SER A 165 -6.69 -7.74 7.26
C SER A 165 -6.85 -8.90 8.26
N GLY A 166 -6.84 -8.61 9.57
CA GLY A 166 -7.01 -9.62 10.62
C GLY A 166 -5.76 -10.48 10.88
N ARG A 167 -4.59 -10.10 10.35
CA ARG A 167 -3.30 -10.75 10.58
C ARG A 167 -2.52 -10.04 11.69
N SER A 168 -3.17 -9.79 12.83
CA SER A 168 -2.60 -9.03 13.95
C SER A 168 -1.35 -9.66 14.55
N ASP A 169 -1.24 -10.99 14.54
CA ASP A 169 -0.06 -11.68 15.07
C ASP A 169 1.16 -11.47 14.16
N ASP A 170 0.99 -11.51 12.84
CA ASP A 170 2.04 -11.20 11.86
C ASP A 170 2.46 -9.72 11.98
N ALA A 171 1.50 -8.81 12.17
CA ALA A 171 1.79 -7.40 12.44
C ALA A 171 2.63 -7.25 13.71
N GLN A 172 2.27 -7.94 14.80
CA GLN A 172 3.01 -7.91 16.06
C GLN A 172 4.45 -8.42 15.88
N VAL A 173 4.64 -9.51 15.13
CA VAL A 173 5.98 -10.03 14.82
C VAL A 173 6.80 -9.00 14.04
N LEU A 174 6.24 -8.41 12.98
CA LEU A 174 6.90 -7.38 12.18
C LEU A 174 7.29 -6.17 13.05
N MET A 175 6.34 -5.63 13.81
CA MET A 175 6.57 -4.44 14.63
C MET A 175 7.58 -4.69 15.75
N ASN A 176 7.62 -5.90 16.32
CA ASN A 176 8.67 -6.32 17.27
C ASN A 176 10.06 -6.36 16.61
N GLN A 177 10.17 -6.92 15.39
CA GLN A 177 11.43 -6.95 14.64
C GLN A 177 11.95 -5.56 14.32
N LEU A 178 11.04 -4.61 14.06
CA LEU A 178 11.35 -3.20 13.82
C LEU A 178 11.61 -2.41 15.12
N GLY A 179 11.41 -3.02 16.29
CA GLY A 179 11.59 -2.38 17.60
C GLY A 179 10.50 -1.34 17.92
N TRP A 180 9.34 -1.40 17.26
CA TRP A 180 8.26 -0.41 17.41
C TRP A 180 7.35 -0.68 18.61
N LEU A 181 7.33 -1.90 19.14
CA LEU A 181 6.54 -2.29 20.32
C LEU A 181 7.39 -2.35 21.59
N GLY A 182 8.43 -1.53 21.67
CA GLY A 182 9.23 -1.37 22.88
C GLY A 182 8.41 -0.76 24.03
N ASP A 183 9.11 -0.23 25.03
CA ASP A 183 8.50 0.51 26.14
C ASP A 183 7.95 1.86 25.62
N LEU A 184 6.72 1.81 25.10
CA LEU A 184 5.99 2.95 24.53
C LEU A 184 5.53 3.90 25.64
N ARG A 185 5.88 5.17 25.51
CA ARG A 185 5.66 6.23 26.51
C ARG A 185 5.26 7.55 25.82
N GLU A 186 4.90 8.56 26.61
CA GLU A 186 4.47 9.88 26.13
C GLU A 186 5.43 10.57 25.14
N ASP A 187 6.73 10.31 25.22
CA ASP A 187 7.79 10.87 24.36
C ASP A 187 8.16 9.96 23.18
N SER A 188 7.47 8.83 23.02
CA SER A 188 7.67 7.91 21.90
C SER A 188 7.19 8.52 20.58
N ASN A 189 7.70 7.98 19.47
CA ASN A 189 7.32 8.46 18.15
C ASN A 189 5.79 8.27 17.92
N PRO A 190 5.06 9.30 17.46
CA PRO A 190 3.59 9.26 17.35
C PRO A 190 3.08 8.15 16.40
N LYS A 191 3.82 7.83 15.34
CA LYS A 191 3.54 6.67 14.49
C LYS A 191 3.58 5.37 15.30
N GLN A 192 4.60 5.18 16.13
CA GLN A 192 4.74 3.96 16.92
C GLN A 192 3.62 3.84 17.96
N LEU A 193 3.28 4.95 18.62
CA LEU A 193 2.13 5.04 19.52
C LEU A 193 0.83 4.67 18.80
N TYR A 194 0.57 5.25 17.63
CA TYR A 194 -0.63 4.98 16.84
C TYR A 194 -0.70 3.52 16.35
N LEU A 195 0.36 3.00 15.75
CA LEU A 195 0.40 1.61 15.27
C LEU A 195 0.26 0.62 16.43
N GLY A 196 0.90 0.90 17.56
CA GLY A 196 0.74 0.13 18.80
C GLY A 196 -0.70 0.14 19.26
N ALA A 197 -1.35 1.32 19.30
CA ALA A 197 -2.75 1.44 19.67
C ALA A 197 -3.68 0.67 18.72
N LYS A 198 -3.46 0.74 17.41
CA LYS A 198 -4.27 0.02 16.42
C LYS A 198 -4.13 -1.50 16.61
N LEU A 199 -2.91 -1.98 16.86
CA LEU A 199 -2.66 -3.40 17.16
C LEU A 199 -3.37 -3.83 18.46
N MET A 200 -3.27 -3.05 19.53
CA MET A 200 -3.93 -3.35 20.80
C MET A 200 -5.46 -3.33 20.67
N SER A 201 -6.00 -2.39 19.89
CA SER A 201 -7.44 -2.27 19.64
C SER A 201 -8.00 -3.51 18.94
N VAL A 202 -7.34 -4.03 17.89
CA VAL A 202 -7.81 -5.25 17.20
C VAL A 202 -7.66 -6.51 18.06
N LYS A 203 -6.80 -6.47 19.08
CA LYS A 203 -6.65 -7.52 20.09
C LYS A 203 -7.57 -7.33 21.30
N GLU A 204 -8.49 -6.36 21.23
CA GLU A 204 -9.44 -6.00 22.29
C GLU A 204 -8.79 -5.50 23.58
N GLU A 205 -7.52 -5.10 23.52
CA GLU A 205 -6.76 -4.49 24.62
C GLU A 205 -7.06 -2.97 24.71
N TYR A 206 -8.34 -2.61 24.76
CA TYR A 206 -8.83 -1.24 24.58
C TYR A 206 -8.24 -0.23 25.58
N SER A 207 -8.00 -0.64 26.83
CA SER A 207 -7.39 0.25 27.84
C SER A 207 -5.99 0.69 27.43
N GLN A 208 -5.16 -0.24 26.93
CA GLN A 208 -3.81 0.09 26.47
C GLN A 208 -3.86 0.89 25.16
N ALA A 209 -4.76 0.52 24.25
CA ALA A 209 -4.96 1.27 23.01
C ALA A 209 -5.31 2.74 23.28
N MET A 210 -6.25 2.99 24.20
CA MET A 210 -6.65 4.35 24.59
C MET A 210 -5.53 5.13 25.27
N GLU A 211 -4.71 4.49 26.10
CA GLU A 211 -3.55 5.12 26.72
C GLU A 211 -2.55 5.61 25.66
N LEU A 212 -2.22 4.76 24.69
CA LEU A 212 -1.31 5.12 23.60
C LEU A 212 -1.87 6.23 22.71
N ILE A 213 -3.17 6.21 22.40
CA ILE A 213 -3.85 7.29 21.67
C ILE A 213 -3.80 8.60 22.46
N ALA A 214 -4.02 8.54 23.78
CA ALA A 214 -3.93 9.71 24.63
C ALA A 214 -2.53 10.33 24.59
N TYR A 215 -1.47 9.53 24.49
CA TYR A 215 -0.11 10.04 24.31
C TYR A 215 0.05 10.78 22.97
N VAL A 216 -0.52 10.27 21.87
CA VAL A 216 -0.53 10.99 20.59
C VAL A 216 -1.26 12.32 20.73
N ILE A 217 -2.49 12.31 21.26
CA ILE A 217 -3.34 13.50 21.33
C ILE A 217 -2.78 14.57 22.26
N ALA A 218 -2.32 14.18 23.45
CA ALA A 218 -1.89 15.12 24.48
C ALA A 218 -0.51 15.75 24.19
N PHE A 219 0.42 14.97 23.64
CA PHE A 219 1.83 15.38 23.54
C PHE A 219 2.29 15.66 22.10
N ASN A 220 1.52 15.25 21.09
CA ASN A 220 1.88 15.40 19.68
C ASN A 220 0.81 16.21 18.91
N SER A 221 0.12 17.15 19.57
CA SER A 221 -0.95 18.00 19.00
C SER A 221 -0.61 18.77 17.71
N GLN A 222 0.66 18.96 17.41
CA GLN A 222 1.14 19.63 16.19
C GLN A 222 1.41 18.66 15.03
N ASP A 223 1.42 17.36 15.29
CA ASP A 223 1.65 16.32 14.28
C ASP A 223 0.34 16.00 13.55
N THR A 224 0.12 16.68 12.44
CA THR A 224 -1.09 16.49 11.64
C THR A 224 -1.17 15.12 10.96
N GLU A 225 -0.05 14.40 10.82
CA GLU A 225 -0.03 13.09 10.16
C GLU A 225 -0.66 12.02 11.06
N TRP A 226 -0.36 12.05 12.37
CA TRP A 226 -0.79 11.00 13.30
C TRP A 226 -1.92 11.43 14.24
N MET A 227 -2.17 12.72 14.41
CA MET A 227 -3.27 13.22 15.23
C MET A 227 -4.64 12.78 14.72
N GLN A 228 -4.91 12.99 13.43
CA GLN A 228 -6.23 12.75 12.85
C GLN A 228 -6.58 11.25 12.88
N PRO A 229 -5.67 10.33 12.47
CA PRO A 229 -5.93 8.90 12.60
C PRO A 229 -6.11 8.45 14.05
N ALA A 230 -5.39 9.06 15.01
CA ALA A 230 -5.51 8.74 16.43
C ALA A 230 -6.87 9.17 17.00
N GLU A 231 -7.38 10.34 16.64
CA GLU A 231 -8.73 10.77 17.01
C GLU A 231 -9.80 9.85 16.41
N LEU A 232 -9.66 9.45 15.15
CA LEU A 232 -10.58 8.49 14.54
C LEU A 232 -10.58 7.16 15.29
N LEU A 233 -9.40 6.61 15.61
CA LEU A 233 -9.29 5.39 16.39
C LEU A 233 -9.87 5.54 17.81
N CYS A 234 -9.75 6.71 18.42
CA CYS A 234 -10.39 7.02 19.70
C CYS A 234 -11.92 6.86 19.61
N ALA A 235 -12.54 7.43 18.57
CA ALA A 235 -13.97 7.29 18.32
C ALA A 235 -14.38 5.82 18.07
N GLU A 236 -13.61 5.09 17.26
CA GLU A 236 -13.82 3.67 17.01
C GLU A 236 -13.83 2.86 18.31
N ILE A 237 -12.86 3.09 19.20
CA ILE A 237 -12.77 2.39 20.49
C ILE A 237 -13.93 2.79 21.41
N TYR A 238 -14.32 4.05 21.47
CA TYR A 238 -15.49 4.47 22.25
C TYR A 238 -16.76 3.75 21.79
N MET A 239 -16.98 3.59 20.49
CA MET A 239 -18.11 2.80 19.98
C MET A 239 -18.02 1.33 20.41
N LYS A 240 -16.83 0.72 20.36
CA LYS A 240 -16.63 -0.67 20.81
C LYS A 240 -16.91 -0.86 22.31
N LEU A 241 -16.69 0.16 23.11
CA LEU A 241 -16.96 0.16 24.55
C LEU A 241 -18.40 0.57 24.91
N GLY A 242 -19.27 0.86 23.93
CA GLY A 242 -20.62 1.37 24.17
C GLY A 242 -20.67 2.81 24.69
N MET A 243 -19.57 3.55 24.58
CA MET A 243 -19.46 4.95 25.01
C MET A 243 -19.90 5.89 23.88
N LEU A 244 -21.16 5.76 23.45
CA LEU A 244 -21.67 6.41 22.23
C LEU A 244 -21.60 7.95 22.29
N ASP A 245 -21.86 8.55 23.44
CA ASP A 245 -21.76 10.01 23.60
C ASP A 245 -20.33 10.53 23.41
N SER A 246 -19.34 9.79 23.91
CA SER A 246 -17.92 10.13 23.72
C SER A 246 -17.49 9.94 22.27
N ALA A 247 -17.97 8.88 21.61
CA ALA A 247 -17.73 8.67 20.19
C ALA A 247 -18.31 9.81 19.34
N GLU A 248 -19.55 10.23 19.59
CA GLU A 248 -20.21 11.32 18.86
C GLU A 248 -19.43 12.63 18.96
N GLU A 249 -18.94 12.97 20.15
CA GLU A 249 -18.17 14.21 20.34
C GLU A 249 -16.86 14.20 19.55
N VAL A 250 -16.13 13.07 19.52
CA VAL A 250 -14.91 12.95 18.73
C VAL A 250 -15.20 12.96 17.23
N ILE A 251 -16.26 12.28 16.76
CA ILE A 251 -16.69 12.32 15.35
C ILE A 251 -17.02 13.76 14.92
N ARG A 252 -17.73 14.51 15.78
CA ARG A 252 -18.04 15.92 15.55
C ARG A 252 -16.77 16.77 15.50
N GLN A 253 -15.80 16.51 16.35
CA GLN A 253 -14.50 17.19 16.34
C GLN A 253 -13.76 16.96 15.01
N ILE A 254 -13.64 15.71 14.56
CA ILE A 254 -13.01 15.36 13.28
C ILE A 254 -13.70 16.11 12.13
N SER A 255 -15.04 16.11 12.12
CA SER A 255 -15.84 16.80 11.10
C SER A 255 -15.58 18.31 11.03
N LEU A 256 -15.21 18.94 12.15
CA LEU A 256 -14.95 20.37 12.23
C LEU A 256 -13.48 20.72 11.94
N LEU A 257 -12.54 19.90 12.43
CA LEU A 257 -11.12 20.22 12.40
C LEU A 257 -10.41 19.71 11.15
N TYR A 258 -10.87 18.61 10.56
CA TYR A 258 -10.16 17.90 9.49
C TYR A 258 -11.02 17.74 8.23
N PRO A 259 -11.63 18.80 7.67
CA PRO A 259 -12.44 18.65 6.47
C PRO A 259 -11.61 18.15 5.28
N ASN A 260 -12.21 17.29 4.45
CA ASN A 260 -11.61 16.72 3.23
C ASN A 260 -10.43 15.76 3.45
N THR A 261 -10.32 15.12 4.61
CA THR A 261 -9.34 14.05 4.87
C THR A 261 -9.96 12.66 4.76
N ALA A 262 -9.16 11.60 4.75
CA ALA A 262 -9.70 10.24 4.76
C ALA A 262 -10.43 9.94 6.08
N GLU A 263 -9.95 10.54 7.18
CA GLU A 263 -10.52 10.44 8.51
C GLU A 263 -11.89 11.12 8.60
N TYR A 264 -12.07 12.23 7.88
CA TYR A 264 -13.38 12.84 7.70
C TYR A 264 -14.36 11.88 7.04
N ASP A 265 -13.97 11.31 5.89
CA ASP A 265 -14.81 10.37 5.14
C ASP A 265 -15.18 9.14 6.01
N ALA A 266 -14.21 8.61 6.76
CA ALA A 266 -14.43 7.51 7.70
C ALA A 266 -15.31 7.90 8.90
N SER A 267 -15.20 9.14 9.40
CA SER A 267 -16.02 9.64 10.50
C SER A 267 -17.50 9.76 10.13
N LEU A 268 -17.83 10.05 8.86
CA LEU A 268 -19.21 10.03 8.37
C LEU A 268 -19.80 8.61 8.42
N ILE A 269 -19.02 7.60 8.04
CA ILE A 269 -19.44 6.19 8.14
C ILE A 269 -19.64 5.79 9.60
N LEU A 270 -18.78 6.26 10.52
CA LEU A 270 -18.95 6.03 11.96
C LEU A 270 -20.19 6.73 12.51
N GLN A 271 -20.50 7.93 12.04
CA GLN A 271 -21.71 8.66 12.42
C GLN A 271 -22.98 7.88 12.07
N ASP A 272 -23.04 7.30 10.88
CA ASP A 272 -24.18 6.47 10.46
C ASP A 272 -24.32 5.23 11.35
N LYS A 273 -23.21 4.53 11.64
CA LYS A 273 -23.18 3.38 12.56
C LYS A 273 -23.62 3.77 13.98
N LEU A 274 -23.24 4.97 14.44
CA LEU A 274 -23.63 5.47 15.77
C LEU A 274 -25.14 5.67 15.87
N VAL A 275 -25.78 6.19 14.81
CA VAL A 275 -27.24 6.33 14.74
C VAL A 275 -27.93 4.97 14.81
N GLU A 276 -27.40 3.96 14.10
CA GLU A 276 -27.93 2.59 14.15
C GLU A 276 -27.82 2.00 15.57
N LEU A 277 -26.66 2.11 16.22
CA LEU A 277 -26.45 1.60 17.58
C LEU A 277 -27.38 2.26 18.60
N ARG A 278 -27.58 3.58 18.52
CA ARG A 278 -28.52 4.29 19.40
C ARG A 278 -29.97 3.86 19.18
N ALA A 279 -30.36 3.60 17.93
CA ALA A 279 -31.69 3.08 17.64
C ALA A 279 -31.91 1.70 18.29
N ILE A 280 -30.87 0.86 18.31
CA ILE A 280 -30.89 -0.44 18.99
C ILE A 280 -31.01 -0.26 20.50
N GLU A 281 -30.17 0.58 21.13
CA GLU A 281 -30.23 0.85 22.58
C GLU A 281 -31.59 1.38 23.03
N ALA A 282 -32.22 2.26 22.23
CA ALA A 282 -33.56 2.78 22.51
C ALA A 282 -34.63 1.68 22.49
N ILE A 283 -34.54 0.73 21.56
CA ILE A 283 -35.47 -0.41 21.50
C ILE A 283 -35.28 -1.35 22.71
N GLU A 284 -34.04 -1.59 23.13
CA GLU A 284 -33.72 -2.46 24.27
C GLU A 284 -34.09 -1.84 25.62
N THR A 285 -34.04 -0.51 25.75
CA THR A 285 -34.45 0.19 26.98
C THR A 285 -35.96 0.35 27.12
N ASP A 286 -36.70 0.31 26.01
CA ASP A 286 -38.17 0.37 25.98
C ASP A 286 -38.86 -1.03 26.10
N SER A 287 -38.08 -2.12 26.15
CA SER A 287 -38.56 -3.52 26.30
C SER A 287 -38.42 -4.07 27.72
#